data_AF-A0A1M6PIS2-F1
#
_entry.id   AF-A0A1M6PIS2-F1
#
_cell.length_a   1.000
_cell.length_b   1.000
_cell.length_c   1.000
_cell.angle_alpha   90.00
_cell.angle_beta   90.00
_cell.angle_gamma   90.00
#
_symmetry.space_group_name_H-M   'P 1'
#
loop_
_entity.id
_entity.type
_entity.pdbx_description
1 polymer ?
#
loop_
_entity_poly.entity_id
_entity_poly.type
_entity_poly.pdbx_seq_one_letter_code
_entity_poly.pdbx_strand_id
1 'polypeptide(L)'
;MFEIKSLAEKRDYPDLFTVRFAREKLYIGDTSYPIGQLSVDMLNVSKESMLKLKSLSESFAKTIDQKFFSPKEQHSRDMVLEAQGAWNQFMAFAKEFPVIKDLRIPMKEFQDMLPSAYDEIHGKCSDVTQECSMYYEMFAEMIFGWIRMVNDIATFLSYASAFVNLFLERLKYHNPEAYASAYYDFMTNRQVQLEIEKAIPHGLPLINQTHEVGLEFVTMTEQDESQSFCIAERFVFTNLFSFLQVDLYRGLMIGHAPKKCQNCGKYFLLEKGYHVSYCTNIAPGETTRTCRQVGAHKKSAAQTKTPAQAEYQKLYNRLKTRKNRKKISVEEWNQAVAWAQEMKDKAEQGEISEWELKEMFERV
;
A
#
# COMPACT_ATOMS: atom_id res chain seq x y z
N MET A 1 26.35 -16.04 5.35
CA MET A 1 26.32 -16.12 6.83
C MET A 1 25.19 -15.20 7.25
N PHE A 2 24.21 -15.67 8.02
CA PHE A 2 23.06 -14.84 8.38
C PHE A 2 23.53 -13.70 9.31
N GLU A 3 23.27 -12.45 8.96
CA GLU A 3 23.64 -11.32 9.82
C GLU A 3 22.74 -11.29 11.05
N ILE A 4 23.33 -11.52 12.23
CA ILE A 4 22.63 -11.55 13.50
C ILE A 4 22.64 -10.14 14.08
N LYS A 5 21.52 -9.42 13.94
CA LYS A 5 21.34 -8.11 14.56
C LYS A 5 20.97 -8.25 16.04
N SER A 6 21.93 -7.92 16.91
CA SER A 6 21.80 -7.95 18.38
C SER A 6 20.55 -7.22 18.89
N LEU A 7 19.95 -7.70 19.99
CA LEU A 7 18.85 -7.02 20.68
C LEU A 7 19.24 -5.62 21.20
N ALA A 8 20.52 -5.41 21.53
CA ALA A 8 21.03 -4.12 21.97
C ALA A 8 21.23 -3.14 20.80
N GLU A 9 21.35 -3.66 19.58
CA GLU A 9 21.56 -2.87 18.38
C GLU A 9 20.26 -2.25 17.90
N LYS A 10 20.18 -0.93 18.05
CA LYS A 10 18.99 -0.14 17.70
C LYS A 10 19.08 0.53 16.34
N ARG A 11 20.25 0.52 15.68
CA ARG A 11 20.46 1.15 14.37
C ARG A 11 19.83 0.31 13.28
N ASP A 12 19.20 0.93 12.30
CA ASP A 12 18.66 0.25 11.13
C ASP A 12 19.41 0.64 9.86
N TYR A 13 19.41 -0.27 8.89
CA TYR A 13 19.92 -0.08 7.54
C TYR A 13 18.85 -0.57 6.55
N PRO A 14 18.83 -0.08 5.30
CA PRO A 14 17.85 -0.52 4.28
C PRO A 14 17.81 -2.03 4.05
N ASP A 15 18.94 -2.67 4.30
CA ASP A 15 19.23 -4.08 4.12
C ASP A 15 19.46 -4.82 5.43
N LEU A 16 19.25 -4.17 6.58
CA LEU A 16 19.30 -4.81 7.89
C LEU A 16 18.50 -4.02 8.92
N PHE A 17 17.23 -4.37 9.09
CA PHE A 17 16.33 -3.68 10.00
C PHE A 17 15.41 -4.63 10.77
N THR A 18 14.83 -4.11 11.86
CA THR A 18 13.98 -4.92 12.74
C THR A 18 12.57 -4.40 12.81
N VAL A 19 11.62 -5.33 12.80
CA VAL A 19 10.19 -5.04 12.99
C VAL A 19 9.65 -5.98 14.05
N ARG A 20 8.81 -5.45 14.93
CA ARG A 20 8.16 -6.26 15.98
C ARG A 20 6.68 -6.41 15.65
N PHE A 21 6.13 -7.61 15.81
CA PHE A 21 4.70 -7.89 15.70
C PHE A 21 4.17 -8.35 17.05
N ALA A 22 3.09 -7.73 17.51
CA ALA A 22 2.37 -8.14 18.71
C ALA A 22 0.89 -7.84 18.53
N ARG A 23 0.04 -8.82 18.87
CA ARG A 23 -1.41 -8.76 18.67
C ARG A 23 -1.74 -8.46 17.19
N GLU A 24 -2.40 -7.34 16.90
CA GLU A 24 -2.76 -6.88 15.55
C GLU A 24 -1.98 -5.61 15.14
N LYS A 25 -0.84 -5.37 15.78
CA LYS A 25 0.05 -4.23 15.50
C LYS A 25 1.44 -4.68 15.06
N LEU A 26 2.04 -3.85 14.22
CA LEU A 26 3.46 -3.87 13.91
C LEU A 26 4.14 -2.64 14.53
N TYR A 27 5.41 -2.78 14.88
CA TYR A 27 6.23 -1.70 15.43
C TYR A 27 7.56 -1.61 14.68
N ILE A 28 7.86 -0.42 14.17
CA ILE A 28 9.09 -0.10 13.44
C ILE A 28 9.70 1.17 14.06
N GLY A 29 10.98 1.09 14.42
CA GLY A 29 11.60 2.10 15.28
C GLY A 29 10.77 2.33 16.55
N ASP A 30 10.26 3.54 16.70
CA ASP A 30 9.42 4.00 17.82
C ASP A 30 7.93 4.13 17.47
N THR A 31 7.57 3.86 16.21
CA THR A 31 6.21 4.02 15.68
C THR A 31 5.47 2.68 15.66
N SER A 32 4.16 2.71 15.90
CA SER A 32 3.28 1.54 15.79
C SER A 32 2.21 1.74 14.72
N TYR A 33 1.85 0.67 14.02
CA TYR A 33 0.83 0.66 12.98
C TYR A 33 -0.08 -0.57 13.10
N PRO A 34 -1.34 -0.49 12.66
CA PRO A 34 -2.12 -1.69 12.35
C PRO A 34 -1.39 -2.56 11.32
N ILE A 35 -1.44 -3.89 11.48
CA ILE A 35 -0.83 -4.81 10.50
C ILE A 35 -1.48 -4.61 9.11
N GLY A 36 -0.64 -4.49 8.08
CA GLY A 36 -1.00 -4.21 6.69
C GLY A 36 -0.98 -2.73 6.33
N GLN A 37 -0.85 -1.81 7.29
CA GLN A 37 -0.89 -0.37 7.03
C GLN A 37 0.32 0.12 6.24
N LEU A 38 1.52 -0.41 6.49
CA LEU A 38 2.72 0.04 5.79
C LEU A 38 2.72 -0.42 4.33
N SER A 39 2.17 -1.59 4.02
CA SER A 39 1.86 -2.02 2.65
C SER A 39 0.87 -1.05 1.96
N VAL A 40 -0.17 -0.59 2.65
CA VAL A 40 -1.13 0.39 2.12
C VAL A 40 -0.49 1.77 1.89
N ASP A 41 0.31 2.23 2.84
CA ASP A 41 1.04 3.50 2.72
C ASP A 41 2.00 3.45 1.53
N MET A 42 2.71 2.33 1.37
CA MET A 42 3.58 2.10 0.22
C MET A 42 2.80 2.13 -1.09
N LEU A 43 1.66 1.43 -1.20
CA LEU A 43 0.78 1.45 -2.38
C LEU A 43 0.27 2.86 -2.77
N ASN A 44 0.29 3.81 -1.84
CA ASN A 44 -0.08 5.21 -2.07
C ASN A 44 1.08 6.11 -2.52
N VAL A 45 2.31 5.58 -2.60
CA VAL A 45 3.45 6.30 -3.18
C VAL A 45 3.15 6.60 -4.65
N SER A 46 3.25 7.88 -5.02
CA SER A 46 2.93 8.32 -6.38
C SER A 46 3.95 7.83 -7.39
N LYS A 47 3.52 7.67 -8.66
CA LYS A 47 4.43 7.36 -9.77
C LYS A 47 5.53 8.42 -9.91
N GLU A 48 5.21 9.70 -9.70
CA GLU A 48 6.18 10.80 -9.75
C GLU A 48 7.23 10.68 -8.64
N SER A 49 6.80 10.36 -7.41
CA SER A 49 7.71 10.11 -6.28
C SER A 49 8.64 8.93 -6.58
N MET A 50 8.12 7.83 -7.13
CA MET A 50 8.94 6.68 -7.51
C MET A 50 9.94 7.01 -8.62
N LEU A 51 9.52 7.73 -9.66
CA LEU A 51 10.41 8.14 -10.76
C LEU A 51 11.52 9.05 -10.24
N LYS A 52 11.19 9.98 -9.34
CA LYS A 52 12.18 10.86 -8.70
C LYS A 52 13.16 10.06 -7.84
N LEU A 53 12.70 9.11 -7.03
CA LEU A 53 13.56 8.25 -6.21
C LEU A 53 14.54 7.47 -7.09
N LYS A 54 14.03 6.85 -8.16
CA LYS A 54 14.84 6.09 -9.12
C LYS A 54 15.87 6.98 -9.81
N SER A 55 15.48 8.16 -10.29
CA SER A 55 16.39 9.11 -10.95
C SER A 55 17.52 9.57 -10.02
N LEU A 56 17.22 9.86 -8.75
CA LEU A 56 18.23 10.23 -7.76
C LEU A 56 19.20 9.07 -7.48
N SER A 57 18.66 7.86 -7.33
CA SER A 57 19.48 6.64 -7.14
C SER A 57 20.38 6.35 -8.33
N GLU A 58 19.88 6.45 -9.56
CA GLU A 58 20.64 6.23 -10.79
C GLU A 58 21.73 7.29 -10.98
N SER A 59 21.40 8.56 -10.70
CA SER A 59 22.37 9.65 -10.73
C SER A 59 23.50 9.39 -9.75
N PHE A 60 23.19 8.98 -8.52
CA PHE A 60 24.20 8.64 -7.52
C PHE A 60 25.04 7.43 -7.92
N ALA A 61 24.40 6.34 -8.34
CA ALA A 61 25.08 5.11 -8.76
C ALA A 61 26.06 5.37 -9.91
N LYS A 62 25.64 6.16 -10.90
CA LYS A 62 26.49 6.56 -12.02
C LYS A 62 27.70 7.36 -11.55
N THR A 63 27.52 8.32 -10.64
CA THR A 63 28.62 9.13 -10.10
C THR A 63 29.62 8.26 -9.35
N ILE A 64 29.15 7.30 -8.56
CA ILE A 64 29.98 6.38 -7.78
C ILE A 64 30.76 5.42 -8.68
N ASP A 65 30.10 4.77 -9.64
CA ASP A 65 30.72 3.81 -10.56
C ASP A 65 31.79 4.48 -11.43
N GLN A 66 31.49 5.66 -11.97
CA GLN A 66 32.41 6.38 -12.86
C GLN A 66 33.58 7.03 -12.13
N LYS A 67 33.36 7.57 -10.92
CA LYS A 67 34.32 8.48 -10.26
C LYS A 67 34.96 7.94 -9.00
N PHE A 68 34.34 6.99 -8.29
CA PHE A 68 34.81 6.52 -6.97
C PHE A 68 35.41 5.11 -7.01
N PHE A 69 34.81 4.18 -7.76
CA PHE A 69 35.31 2.79 -7.86
C PHE A 69 36.11 2.49 -9.14
N SER A 70 36.26 3.46 -10.05
CA SER A 70 37.01 3.27 -11.30
C SER A 70 38.53 3.25 -11.06
N PRO A 71 39.23 2.12 -11.27
CA PRO A 71 40.68 2.01 -11.04
C PRO A 71 41.53 2.85 -12.01
N LYS A 72 40.90 3.46 -13.01
CA LYS A 72 41.56 4.15 -14.12
C LYS A 72 41.55 5.68 -13.97
N GLU A 73 40.79 6.23 -13.03
CA GLU A 73 40.70 7.68 -12.81
C GLU A 73 41.52 8.12 -11.60
N GLN A 74 42.12 9.30 -11.71
CA GLN A 74 42.77 9.94 -10.57
C GLN A 74 41.69 10.55 -9.68
N HIS A 75 41.27 9.85 -8.63
CA HIS A 75 40.20 10.26 -7.74
C HIS A 75 40.53 11.60 -7.05
N SER A 76 39.92 12.69 -7.50
CA SER A 76 40.08 14.01 -6.87
C SER A 76 39.06 14.22 -5.75
N ARG A 77 39.42 15.03 -4.76
CA ARG A 77 38.51 15.39 -3.66
C ARG A 77 37.22 16.06 -4.13
N ASP A 78 37.27 16.84 -5.21
CA ASP A 78 36.09 17.50 -5.78
C ASP A 78 35.08 16.47 -6.34
N MET A 79 35.55 15.39 -6.95
CA MET A 79 34.70 14.31 -7.44
C MET A 79 33.99 13.58 -6.28
N VAL A 80 34.68 13.41 -5.15
CA VAL A 80 34.10 12.81 -3.94
C VAL A 80 33.01 13.70 -3.34
N LEU A 81 33.23 15.01 -3.29
CA LEU A 81 32.23 15.97 -2.82
C LEU A 81 30.99 15.99 -3.72
N GLU A 82 31.17 15.86 -5.03
CA GLU A 82 30.04 15.73 -5.97
C GLU A 82 29.23 14.45 -5.72
N ALA A 83 29.89 13.30 -5.53
CA ALA A 83 29.23 12.03 -5.19
C ALA A 83 28.47 12.12 -3.86
N GLN A 84 29.07 12.74 -2.84
CA GLN A 84 28.43 13.00 -1.56
C GLN A 84 27.21 13.92 -1.70
N GLY A 85 27.29 14.93 -2.57
CA GLY A 85 26.16 15.80 -2.89
C GLY A 85 24.98 15.02 -3.50
N ALA A 86 25.25 14.13 -4.45
CA ALA A 86 24.24 13.27 -5.06
C ALA A 86 23.62 12.29 -4.03
N TRP A 87 24.45 11.69 -3.18
CA TRP A 87 24.01 10.85 -2.07
C TRP A 87 23.09 11.60 -1.11
N ASN A 88 23.49 12.78 -0.65
CA ASN A 88 22.73 13.57 0.30
C ASN A 88 21.35 13.96 -0.26
N GLN A 89 21.26 14.27 -1.56
CA GLN A 89 19.98 14.51 -2.24
C GLN A 89 19.10 13.26 -2.30
N PHE A 90 19.68 12.12 -2.67
CA PHE A 90 18.99 10.83 -2.69
C PHE A 90 18.44 10.47 -1.30
N MET A 91 19.28 10.52 -0.27
CA MET A 91 18.94 10.19 1.12
C MET A 91 17.89 11.12 1.70
N ALA A 92 18.00 12.43 1.46
CA ALA A 92 17.03 13.42 1.92
C ALA A 92 15.62 13.18 1.34
N PHE A 93 15.54 12.57 0.16
CA PHE A 93 14.26 12.21 -0.47
C PHE A 93 13.79 10.81 -0.05
N ALA A 94 14.69 9.83 -0.01
CA ALA A 94 14.38 8.45 0.35
C ALA A 94 13.83 8.34 1.78
N LYS A 95 14.34 9.14 2.73
CA LYS A 95 13.88 9.11 4.13
C LYS A 95 12.40 9.46 4.32
N GLU A 96 11.75 10.10 3.35
CA GLU A 96 10.33 10.48 3.45
C GLU A 96 9.40 9.34 3.01
N PHE A 97 9.94 8.27 2.45
CA PHE A 97 9.14 7.13 2.01
C PHE A 97 8.56 6.36 3.20
N PRO A 98 7.40 5.72 3.03
CA PRO A 98 6.85 4.80 4.03
C PRO A 98 7.89 3.75 4.42
N VAL A 99 7.83 3.29 5.67
CA VAL A 99 8.84 2.40 6.30
C VAL A 99 10.15 3.12 6.60
N ILE A 100 10.79 3.75 5.60
CA ILE A 100 12.13 4.34 5.74
C ILE A 100 12.13 5.47 6.78
N LYS A 101 11.10 6.31 6.79
CA LYS A 101 10.98 7.43 7.74
C LYS A 101 10.99 7.01 9.21
N ASP A 102 10.61 5.77 9.49
CA ASP A 102 10.49 5.22 10.84
C ASP A 102 11.69 4.32 11.22
N LEU A 103 12.56 4.00 10.26
CA LEU A 103 13.80 3.27 10.52
C LEU A 103 14.80 4.16 11.26
N ARG A 104 15.50 3.59 12.24
CA ARG A 104 16.54 4.29 13.02
C ARG A 104 17.88 4.32 12.27
N ILE A 105 17.84 4.91 11.09
CA ILE A 105 19.00 5.06 10.22
C ILE A 105 19.88 6.19 10.75
N PRO A 106 21.20 6.00 10.93
CA PRO A 106 22.11 7.03 11.42
C PRO A 106 22.43 8.08 10.34
N MET A 107 21.42 8.83 9.91
CA MET A 107 21.51 9.76 8.78
C MET A 107 22.66 10.76 8.87
N LYS A 108 23.01 11.22 10.09
CA LYS A 108 24.13 12.14 10.31
C LYS A 108 25.48 11.53 9.96
N GLU A 109 25.68 10.24 10.24
CA GLU A 109 26.92 9.53 9.92
C GLU A 109 27.11 9.38 8.40
N PHE A 110 26.02 9.48 7.64
CA PHE A 110 26.03 9.37 6.18
C PHE A 110 26.20 10.69 5.43
N GLN A 111 26.18 11.83 6.13
CA GLN A 111 26.22 13.18 5.49
C GLN A 111 27.58 13.52 4.89
N ASP A 112 28.66 13.03 5.50
CA ASP A 112 30.06 13.30 5.13
C ASP A 112 30.88 12.02 5.00
N MET A 113 30.20 10.89 4.74
CA MET A 113 30.81 9.56 4.70
C MET A 113 31.90 9.45 3.63
N LEU A 114 31.59 9.81 2.37
CA LEU A 114 32.52 9.61 1.26
C LEU A 114 33.77 10.50 1.38
N PRO A 115 33.65 11.81 1.73
CA PRO A 115 34.82 12.64 2.01
C PRO A 115 35.65 12.12 3.18
N SER A 116 35.01 11.65 4.25
CA SER A 116 35.73 11.09 5.41
C SER A 116 36.51 9.83 5.03
N ALA A 117 35.89 8.91 4.28
CA ALA A 117 36.54 7.71 3.77
C ALA A 117 37.71 8.06 2.84
N TYR A 118 37.52 9.04 1.94
CA TYR A 118 38.57 9.51 1.06
C TYR A 118 39.75 10.11 1.85
N ASP A 119 39.51 11.04 2.78
CA ASP A 119 40.57 11.69 3.57
C ASP A 119 41.32 10.67 4.47
N GLU A 120 40.66 9.59 4.89
CA GLU A 120 41.28 8.52 5.68
C GLU A 120 42.21 7.62 4.86
N ILE A 121 41.81 7.30 3.62
CA ILE A 121 42.48 6.36 2.70
C ILE A 121 43.54 7.06 1.82
N HIS A 122 43.24 8.27 1.37
CA HIS A 122 44.04 9.00 0.38
C HIS A 122 45.42 9.39 0.95
N GLY A 123 46.48 8.91 0.30
CA GLY A 123 47.88 9.16 0.69
C GLY A 123 48.46 8.20 1.74
N LYS A 124 47.66 7.27 2.31
CA LYS A 124 48.16 6.23 3.24
C LYS A 124 48.34 4.86 2.59
N CYS A 125 47.56 4.52 1.56
CA CYS A 125 47.74 3.28 0.80
C CYS A 125 48.73 3.53 -0.36
N SER A 126 50.02 3.22 -0.16
CA SER A 126 51.00 3.09 -1.26
C SER A 126 50.90 1.73 -1.96
N ASP A 127 50.39 0.70 -1.26
CA ASP A 127 50.04 -0.61 -1.80
C ASP A 127 48.57 -0.93 -1.45
N VAL A 128 47.73 -0.98 -2.49
CA VAL A 128 46.26 -0.95 -2.43
C VAL A 128 45.64 -2.34 -2.20
N THR A 129 46.38 -3.34 -1.75
CA THR A 129 46.01 -4.72 -2.13
C THR A 129 45.17 -5.51 -1.13
N GLN A 130 44.91 -5.04 0.11
CA GLN A 130 43.99 -5.78 1.01
C GLN A 130 43.22 -4.94 2.05
N GLU A 131 43.88 -4.02 2.78
CA GLU A 131 43.17 -3.20 3.78
C GLU A 131 42.24 -2.18 3.11
N CYS A 132 42.72 -1.51 2.07
CA CYS A 132 41.90 -0.61 1.26
C CYS A 132 40.69 -1.35 0.65
N SER A 133 40.83 -2.61 0.20
CA SER A 133 39.73 -3.35 -0.44
C SER A 133 38.56 -3.64 0.51
N MET A 134 38.84 -3.96 1.79
CA MET A 134 37.78 -4.23 2.77
C MET A 134 36.92 -2.99 3.06
N TYR A 135 37.54 -1.81 3.21
CA TYR A 135 36.78 -0.56 3.37
C TYR A 135 35.94 -0.26 2.13
N TYR A 136 36.51 -0.43 0.93
CA TYR A 136 35.76 -0.27 -0.32
C TYR A 136 34.59 -1.24 -0.44
N GLU A 137 34.78 -2.52 -0.08
CA GLU A 137 33.73 -3.53 -0.08
C GLU A 137 32.59 -3.16 0.88
N MET A 138 32.90 -2.76 2.12
CA MET A 138 31.88 -2.34 3.09
C MET A 138 31.08 -1.12 2.62
N PHE A 139 31.74 -0.10 2.05
CA PHE A 139 31.05 1.06 1.48
C PHE A 139 30.21 0.69 0.26
N ALA A 140 30.74 -0.18 -0.60
CA ALA A 140 30.03 -0.67 -1.77
C ALA A 140 28.77 -1.45 -1.37
N GLU A 141 28.88 -2.40 -0.43
CA GLU A 141 27.75 -3.18 0.07
C GLU A 141 26.64 -2.29 0.62
N MET A 142 26.99 -1.31 1.47
CA MET A 142 26.02 -0.37 2.00
C MET A 142 25.35 0.47 0.89
N ILE A 143 26.12 1.00 -0.07
CA ILE A 143 25.58 1.75 -1.22
C ILE A 143 24.64 0.87 -2.04
N PHE A 144 25.03 -0.38 -2.31
CA PHE A 144 24.21 -1.34 -3.03
C PHE A 144 22.95 -1.72 -2.26
N GLY A 145 22.99 -1.75 -0.92
CA GLY A 145 21.83 -1.92 -0.05
C GLY A 145 20.75 -0.86 -0.32
N TRP A 146 21.16 0.41 -0.44
CA TRP A 146 20.24 1.51 -0.78
C TRP A 146 19.71 1.43 -2.21
N ILE A 147 20.55 1.09 -3.19
CA ILE A 147 20.10 0.90 -4.59
C ILE A 147 19.10 -0.26 -4.67
N ARG A 148 19.37 -1.36 -3.97
CA ARG A 148 18.49 -2.52 -3.89
C ARG A 148 17.16 -2.16 -3.25
N MET A 149 17.15 -1.36 -2.19
CA MET A 149 15.92 -0.88 -1.56
C MET A 149 15.00 -0.13 -2.54
N VAL A 150 15.55 0.69 -3.45
CA VAL A 150 14.74 1.35 -4.49
C VAL A 150 14.06 0.32 -5.41
N ASN A 151 14.80 -0.73 -5.78
CA ASN A 151 14.28 -1.83 -6.58
C ASN A 151 13.22 -2.66 -5.82
N ASP A 152 13.43 -2.89 -4.53
CA ASP A 152 12.48 -3.60 -3.66
C ASP A 152 11.12 -2.88 -3.63
N ILE A 153 11.14 -1.54 -3.48
CA ILE A 153 9.92 -0.72 -3.48
C ILE A 153 9.21 -0.85 -4.84
N ALA A 154 9.94 -0.67 -5.95
CA ALA A 154 9.36 -0.77 -7.28
C ALA A 154 8.75 -2.15 -7.56
N THR A 155 9.44 -3.20 -7.10
CA THR A 155 9.00 -4.60 -7.23
C THR A 155 7.75 -4.84 -6.40
N PHE A 156 7.74 -4.40 -5.14
CA PHE A 156 6.57 -4.51 -4.27
C PHE A 156 5.36 -3.77 -4.86
N LEU A 157 5.53 -2.54 -5.34
CA LEU A 157 4.44 -1.77 -5.93
C LEU A 157 3.82 -2.46 -7.13
N SER A 158 4.66 -3.01 -8.02
CA SER A 158 4.19 -3.76 -9.19
C SER A 158 3.42 -5.01 -8.76
N TYR A 159 3.98 -5.78 -7.83
CA TYR A 159 3.39 -7.01 -7.30
C TYR A 159 2.07 -6.77 -6.55
N ALA A 160 2.09 -5.90 -5.53
CA ALA A 160 0.95 -5.63 -4.67
C ALA A 160 -0.17 -4.92 -5.42
N SER A 161 0.14 -3.99 -6.33
CA SER A 161 -0.91 -3.33 -7.13
C SER A 161 -1.61 -4.30 -8.08
N ALA A 162 -0.89 -5.25 -8.69
CA ALA A 162 -1.49 -6.29 -9.51
C ALA A 162 -2.43 -7.17 -8.67
N PHE A 163 -1.95 -7.64 -7.52
CA PHE A 163 -2.75 -8.48 -6.63
C PHE A 163 -4.02 -7.77 -6.13
N VAL A 164 -3.88 -6.53 -5.62
CA VAL A 164 -5.01 -5.77 -5.08
C VAL A 164 -6.04 -5.47 -6.17
N ASN A 165 -5.62 -4.91 -7.31
CA ASN A 165 -6.56 -4.44 -8.34
C ASN A 165 -7.22 -5.57 -9.13
N LEU A 166 -6.51 -6.69 -9.35
CA LEU A 166 -7.02 -7.79 -10.18
C LEU A 166 -7.76 -8.86 -9.37
N PHE A 167 -7.43 -9.02 -8.09
CA PHE A 167 -7.98 -10.11 -7.26
C PHE A 167 -8.76 -9.55 -6.06
N LEU A 168 -8.14 -8.76 -5.19
CA LEU A 168 -8.80 -8.32 -3.95
C LEU A 168 -10.01 -7.39 -4.18
N GLU A 169 -9.93 -6.47 -5.14
CA GLU A 169 -11.05 -5.55 -5.47
C GLU A 169 -12.28 -6.27 -6.05
N ARG A 170 -12.12 -7.50 -6.58
CA ARG A 170 -13.20 -8.30 -7.16
C ARG A 170 -13.91 -9.18 -6.14
N LEU A 171 -13.40 -9.24 -4.91
CA LEU A 171 -13.97 -10.08 -3.88
C LEU A 171 -15.34 -9.56 -3.44
N LYS A 172 -16.30 -10.48 -3.35
CA LYS A 172 -17.62 -10.21 -2.78
C LYS A 172 -17.56 -10.10 -1.26
N TYR A 173 -16.68 -10.88 -0.63
CA TYR A 173 -16.50 -10.94 0.81
C TYR A 173 -15.07 -10.55 1.16
N HIS A 174 -14.92 -9.80 2.25
CA HIS A 174 -13.65 -9.24 2.71
C HIS A 174 -13.32 -9.84 4.09
N ASN A 175 -12.85 -11.08 4.07
CA ASN A 175 -12.50 -11.86 5.26
C ASN A 175 -11.27 -12.73 4.96
N PRO A 176 -10.60 -13.30 5.98
CA PRO A 176 -9.38 -14.08 5.79
C PRO A 176 -9.50 -15.21 4.77
N GLU A 177 -10.63 -15.92 4.76
CA GLU A 177 -10.86 -17.04 3.83
C GLU A 177 -10.92 -16.58 2.37
N ALA A 178 -11.67 -15.51 2.10
CA ALA A 178 -11.77 -14.93 0.76
C ALA A 178 -10.41 -14.38 0.29
N TYR A 179 -9.62 -13.79 1.20
CA TYR A 179 -8.27 -13.33 0.90
C TYR A 179 -7.31 -14.48 0.59
N ALA A 180 -7.38 -15.58 1.35
CA ALA A 180 -6.60 -16.77 1.08
C ALA A 180 -6.93 -17.37 -0.30
N SER A 181 -8.22 -17.45 -0.65
CA SER A 181 -8.66 -17.87 -1.99
C SER A 181 -8.13 -16.95 -3.08
N ALA A 182 -8.21 -15.63 -2.90
CA ALA A 182 -7.69 -14.66 -3.86
C ALA A 182 -6.17 -14.79 -4.05
N TYR A 183 -5.43 -15.04 -2.96
CA TYR A 183 -4.00 -15.26 -3.03
C TYR A 183 -3.66 -16.53 -3.82
N TYR A 184 -4.39 -17.63 -3.59
CA TYR A 184 -4.24 -18.85 -4.39
C TYR A 184 -4.45 -18.59 -5.90
N ASP A 185 -5.54 -17.89 -6.26
CA ASP A 185 -5.83 -17.54 -7.65
C ASP A 185 -4.74 -16.65 -8.26
N PHE A 186 -4.23 -15.70 -7.48
CA PHE A 186 -3.14 -14.82 -7.90
C PHE A 186 -1.86 -15.61 -8.17
N MET A 187 -1.45 -16.48 -7.25
CA MET A 187 -0.22 -17.27 -7.36
C MET A 187 -0.28 -18.31 -8.49
N THR A 188 -1.46 -18.85 -8.79
CA THR A 188 -1.65 -19.86 -9.85
C THR A 188 -1.94 -19.25 -11.23
N ASN A 189 -2.22 -17.94 -11.32
CA ASN A 189 -2.44 -17.27 -12.59
C ASN A 189 -1.12 -17.01 -13.34
N ARG A 190 -0.73 -17.95 -14.21
CA ARG A 190 0.54 -17.88 -14.95
C ARG A 190 0.71 -16.60 -15.78
N GLN A 191 -0.36 -16.08 -16.38
CA GLN A 191 -0.27 -14.86 -17.18
C GLN A 191 0.09 -13.65 -16.32
N VAL A 192 -0.56 -13.50 -15.17
CA VAL A 192 -0.24 -12.41 -14.24
C VAL A 192 1.19 -12.54 -13.69
N GLN A 193 1.60 -13.76 -13.30
CA GLN A 193 2.96 -14.00 -12.83
C GLN A 193 4.00 -13.62 -13.90
N LEU A 194 3.79 -14.01 -15.17
CA LEU A 194 4.66 -13.65 -16.28
C LEU A 194 4.75 -12.13 -16.52
N GLU A 195 3.63 -11.41 -16.43
CA GLU A 195 3.64 -9.95 -16.62
C GLU A 195 4.39 -9.25 -15.48
N ILE A 196 4.28 -9.75 -14.24
CA ILE A 196 5.05 -9.24 -13.11
C ILE A 196 6.54 -9.54 -13.32
N GLU A 197 6.90 -10.76 -13.71
CA GLU A 197 8.30 -11.15 -14.00
C GLU A 197 8.92 -10.25 -15.08
N LYS A 198 8.19 -9.93 -16.16
CA LYS A 198 8.65 -9.02 -17.22
C LYS A 198 8.83 -7.57 -16.77
N ALA A 199 8.09 -7.15 -15.75
CA ALA A 199 8.19 -5.80 -15.21
C ALA A 199 9.43 -5.60 -14.33
N ILE A 200 10.08 -6.69 -13.90
CA ILE A 200 11.32 -6.65 -13.13
C ILE A 200 12.49 -6.34 -14.07
N PRO A 201 13.28 -5.28 -13.81
CA PRO A 201 14.48 -4.97 -14.60
C PRO A 201 15.44 -6.16 -14.73
N HIS A 202 16.04 -6.32 -15.91
CA HIS A 202 17.04 -7.35 -16.16
C HIS A 202 18.20 -7.28 -15.16
N GLY A 203 18.62 -8.44 -14.63
CA GLY A 203 19.73 -8.55 -13.67
C GLY A 203 19.30 -8.50 -12.19
N LEU A 204 18.03 -8.21 -11.89
CA LEU A 204 17.49 -8.35 -10.54
C LEU A 204 16.94 -9.78 -10.31
N PRO A 205 17.00 -10.29 -9.06
CA PRO A 205 16.41 -11.58 -8.74
C PRO A 205 14.89 -11.55 -8.99
N LEU A 206 14.35 -12.68 -9.46
CA LEU A 206 12.91 -12.87 -9.56
C LEU A 206 12.25 -12.73 -8.18
N ILE A 207 10.97 -12.36 -8.17
CA ILE A 207 10.18 -12.33 -6.94
C ILE A 207 10.17 -13.74 -6.33
N ASN A 208 10.90 -13.91 -5.23
CA ASN A 208 10.84 -15.11 -4.43
C ASN A 208 9.65 -15.02 -3.46
N GLN A 209 8.95 -16.14 -3.28
CA GLN A 209 7.93 -16.28 -2.23
C GLN A 209 8.54 -16.75 -0.90
N THR A 210 9.77 -17.27 -0.95
CA THR A 210 10.52 -17.68 0.24
C THR A 210 11.44 -16.55 0.64
N HIS A 211 11.41 -16.21 1.94
CA HIS A 211 12.21 -15.14 2.51
C HIS A 211 13.06 -15.71 3.64
N GLU A 212 14.34 -15.38 3.62
CA GLU A 212 15.22 -15.66 4.75
C GLU A 212 15.09 -14.48 5.73
N VAL A 213 14.58 -14.75 6.93
CA VAL A 213 14.32 -13.74 7.96
C VAL A 213 14.79 -14.25 9.31
N GLY A 214 15.37 -13.37 10.13
CA GLY A 214 15.64 -13.68 11.52
C GLY A 214 14.35 -13.59 12.31
N LEU A 215 14.09 -14.55 13.20
CA LEU A 215 12.94 -14.54 14.10
C LEU A 215 13.41 -14.74 15.53
N GLU A 216 12.99 -13.83 16.40
CA GLU A 216 13.24 -13.85 17.83
C GLU A 216 11.95 -13.52 18.58
N PHE A 217 11.86 -13.91 19.85
CA PHE A 217 10.79 -13.49 20.75
C PHE A 217 11.35 -12.51 21.77
N VAL A 218 10.70 -11.35 21.92
CA VAL A 218 11.11 -10.29 22.83
C VAL A 218 9.96 -9.89 23.74
N THR A 219 10.29 -9.37 24.93
CA THR A 219 9.29 -8.73 25.80
C THR A 219 9.20 -7.25 25.44
N MET A 220 8.00 -6.72 25.36
CA MET A 220 7.75 -5.28 25.20
C MET A 220 6.69 -4.80 26.19
N THR A 221 6.79 -3.52 26.55
CA THR A 221 5.74 -2.81 27.26
C THR A 221 4.80 -2.20 26.22
N GLU A 222 3.51 -2.36 26.41
CA GLU A 222 2.53 -1.71 25.55
C GLU A 222 2.65 -0.19 25.69
N GLN A 223 2.64 0.53 24.56
CA GLN A 223 2.57 1.99 24.53
C GLN A 223 1.15 2.50 24.85
N ASP A 224 0.32 1.69 25.52
CA ASP A 224 -1.01 2.08 25.99
C ASP A 224 -0.96 2.57 27.45
N GLU A 225 -2.09 3.07 27.95
CA GLU A 225 -2.21 3.58 29.32
C GLU A 225 -1.93 2.50 30.39
N SER A 226 -1.98 1.21 30.04
CA SER A 226 -1.86 0.11 30.99
C SER A 226 -0.40 -0.26 31.31
N GLN A 227 0.55 0.12 30.45
CA GLN A 227 1.96 -0.32 30.50
C GLN A 227 2.12 -1.82 30.75
N SER A 228 1.19 -2.64 30.25
CA SER A 228 1.26 -4.08 30.44
C SER A 228 2.41 -4.68 29.63
N PHE A 229 2.97 -5.79 30.10
CA PHE A 229 4.01 -6.53 29.35
C PHE A 229 3.36 -7.53 28.40
N CYS A 230 3.90 -7.64 27.19
CA CYS A 230 3.54 -8.69 26.25
C CYS A 230 4.77 -9.27 25.55
N ILE A 231 4.61 -10.49 25.03
CA ILE A 231 5.60 -11.14 24.17
C ILE A 231 5.31 -10.72 22.72
N ALA A 232 6.34 -10.29 22.01
CA ALA A 232 6.29 -9.90 20.62
C ALA A 232 7.27 -10.73 19.78
N GLU A 233 6.91 -10.99 18.54
CA GLU A 233 7.82 -11.54 17.53
C GLU A 233 8.68 -10.40 17.00
N ARG A 234 10.01 -10.50 17.11
CA ARG A 234 10.96 -9.60 16.48
C ARG A 234 11.51 -10.27 15.23
N PHE A 235 11.23 -9.68 14.08
CA PHE A 235 11.80 -10.08 12.80
C PHE A 235 13.02 -9.21 12.47
N VAL A 236 14.06 -9.85 11.93
CA VAL A 236 15.22 -9.20 11.30
C VAL A 236 15.10 -9.41 9.80
N PHE A 237 14.92 -8.31 9.06
CA PHE A 237 14.78 -8.32 7.62
C PHE A 237 16.04 -7.82 6.95
N THR A 238 16.39 -8.46 5.84
CA THR A 238 17.55 -8.10 5.02
C THR A 238 17.19 -7.33 3.75
N ASN A 239 15.91 -7.06 3.53
CA ASN A 239 15.39 -6.34 2.37
C ASN A 239 13.97 -5.83 2.62
N LEU A 240 13.60 -4.75 1.94
CA LEU A 240 12.34 -4.08 2.16
C LEU A 240 11.16 -4.83 1.53
N PHE A 241 11.40 -5.55 0.43
CA PHE A 241 10.39 -6.32 -0.28
C PHE A 241 9.79 -7.43 0.61
N SER A 242 10.65 -8.21 1.28
CA SER A 242 10.24 -9.31 2.16
C SER A 242 9.43 -8.78 3.34
N PHE A 243 9.85 -7.67 3.95
CA PHE A 243 9.08 -7.04 5.01
C PHE A 243 7.68 -6.62 4.54
N LEU A 244 7.59 -5.93 3.40
CA LEU A 244 6.31 -5.44 2.87
C LEU A 244 5.37 -6.58 2.47
N GLN A 245 5.89 -7.72 2.04
CA GLN A 245 5.08 -8.93 1.84
C GLN A 245 4.61 -9.52 3.16
N VAL A 246 5.47 -9.60 4.18
CA VAL A 246 5.07 -10.08 5.51
C VAL A 246 3.99 -9.18 6.11
N ASP A 247 4.11 -7.85 6.01
CA ASP A 247 3.09 -6.91 6.47
C ASP A 247 1.75 -7.13 5.75
N LEU A 248 1.78 -7.21 4.42
CA LEU A 248 0.60 -7.44 3.59
C LEU A 248 -0.10 -8.75 3.97
N TYR A 249 0.63 -9.86 3.98
CA TYR A 249 0.05 -11.18 4.17
C TYR A 249 -0.38 -11.45 5.61
N ARG A 250 0.37 -10.96 6.60
CA ARG A 250 -0.13 -10.98 7.99
C ARG A 250 -1.41 -10.16 8.14
N GLY A 251 -1.52 -9.05 7.42
CA GLY A 251 -2.76 -8.28 7.32
C GLY A 251 -3.91 -9.14 6.82
N LEU A 252 -3.75 -9.80 5.67
CA LEU A 252 -4.79 -10.66 5.09
C LEU A 252 -5.19 -11.79 6.04
N MET A 253 -4.24 -12.40 6.75
CA MET A 253 -4.49 -13.47 7.71
C MET A 253 -5.42 -13.01 8.85
N ILE A 254 -5.30 -11.76 9.29
CA ILE A 254 -6.20 -11.16 10.27
C ILE A 254 -7.38 -10.43 9.62
N GLY A 255 -7.59 -10.55 8.31
CA GLY A 255 -8.74 -9.94 7.63
C GLY A 255 -8.58 -8.43 7.39
N HIS A 256 -7.36 -7.91 7.49
CA HIS A 256 -7.01 -6.59 6.99
C HIS A 256 -6.61 -6.69 5.52
N ALA A 257 -7.02 -5.74 4.67
CA ALA A 257 -6.56 -5.72 3.28
C ALA A 257 -6.46 -4.29 2.73
N PRO A 258 -5.53 -4.02 1.80
CA PRO A 258 -5.58 -2.81 1.00
C PRO A 258 -6.88 -2.77 0.17
N LYS A 259 -7.59 -1.64 0.22
CA LYS A 259 -8.76 -1.38 -0.61
C LYS A 259 -8.67 -0.02 -1.29
N LYS A 260 -9.09 0.06 -2.55
CA LYS A 260 -9.08 1.30 -3.31
C LYS A 260 -10.35 2.11 -3.04
N CYS A 261 -10.19 3.36 -2.62
CA CYS A 261 -11.31 4.26 -2.41
C CYS A 261 -11.98 4.62 -3.74
N GLN A 262 -13.29 4.38 -3.84
CA GLN A 262 -14.06 4.68 -5.06
C GLN A 262 -14.25 6.17 -5.35
N ASN A 263 -13.89 7.06 -4.41
CA ASN A 263 -13.99 8.51 -4.60
C ASN A 263 -12.64 9.15 -4.95
N CYS A 264 -11.59 8.91 -4.17
CA CYS A 264 -10.29 9.57 -4.38
C CYS A 264 -9.24 8.68 -5.08
N GLY A 265 -9.53 7.39 -5.28
CA GLY A 265 -8.61 6.45 -5.93
C GLY A 265 -7.40 6.02 -5.07
N LYS A 266 -7.19 6.60 -3.88
CA LYS A 266 -6.15 6.18 -2.94
C LYS A 266 -6.51 4.87 -2.24
N TYR A 267 -5.49 4.11 -1.86
CA TYR A 267 -5.67 2.91 -1.03
C TYR A 267 -5.89 3.29 0.43
N PHE A 268 -6.67 2.50 1.14
CA PHE A 268 -6.84 2.55 2.59
C PHE A 268 -6.84 1.13 3.15
N LEU A 269 -6.50 0.98 4.42
CA LEU A 269 -6.58 -0.31 5.09
C LEU A 269 -8.03 -0.59 5.43
N LEU A 270 -8.59 -1.65 4.84
CA LEU A 270 -9.87 -2.19 5.26
C LEU A 270 -9.60 -3.15 6.42
N GLU A 271 -9.92 -2.74 7.63
CA GLU A 271 -9.89 -3.59 8.83
C GLU A 271 -11.18 -4.42 8.94
N LYS A 272 -11.21 -5.42 9.84
CA LYS A 272 -12.36 -6.33 10.03
C LYS A 272 -13.67 -5.54 10.19
N GLY A 273 -14.63 -5.76 9.28
CA GLY A 273 -15.92 -5.06 9.35
C GLY A 273 -16.70 -5.03 8.03
N TYR A 274 -17.81 -4.28 8.04
CA TYR A 274 -18.72 -4.14 6.89
C TYR A 274 -18.00 -3.68 5.61
N HIS A 275 -18.58 -4.01 4.45
CA HIS A 275 -18.06 -3.62 3.14
C HIS A 275 -18.03 -2.07 2.97
N VAL A 276 -16.91 -1.44 3.34
CA VAL A 276 -16.68 0.00 3.18
C VAL A 276 -16.04 0.29 1.82
N SER A 277 -16.66 1.15 1.01
CA SER A 277 -16.16 1.53 -0.32
C SER A 277 -15.33 2.82 -0.36
N TYR A 278 -15.27 3.55 0.75
CA TYR A 278 -14.69 4.90 0.82
C TYR A 278 -13.81 5.06 2.05
N CYS A 279 -12.64 5.67 1.88
CA CYS A 279 -11.75 5.99 2.99
C CYS A 279 -12.28 7.17 3.84
N THR A 280 -11.63 7.40 4.97
CA THR A 280 -11.90 8.50 5.91
C THR A 280 -11.12 9.78 5.61
N ASN A 281 -10.25 9.77 4.59
CA ASN A 281 -9.53 10.97 4.17
C ASN A 281 -10.47 12.02 3.60
N ILE A 282 -10.07 13.30 3.71
CA ILE A 282 -10.75 14.43 3.06
C ILE A 282 -10.84 14.17 1.55
N ALA A 283 -12.04 14.38 0.99
CA ALA A 283 -12.30 14.14 -0.42
C ALA A 283 -11.60 15.19 -1.30
N PRO A 284 -11.21 14.84 -2.54
CA PRO A 284 -10.64 15.81 -3.47
C PRO A 284 -11.61 16.98 -3.70
N GLY A 285 -11.11 18.21 -3.56
CA GLY A 285 -11.90 19.44 -3.71
C GLY A 285 -12.74 19.83 -2.48
N GLU A 286 -12.72 19.03 -1.41
CA GLU A 286 -13.40 19.34 -0.14
C GLU A 286 -12.38 19.83 0.90
N THR A 287 -12.83 20.65 1.85
CA THR A 287 -11.99 21.15 2.96
C THR A 287 -12.21 20.37 4.25
N THR A 288 -13.42 19.86 4.46
CA THR A 288 -13.82 19.20 5.71
C THR A 288 -14.45 17.83 5.49
N ARG A 289 -15.06 17.59 4.33
CA ARG A 289 -15.83 16.37 4.07
C ARG A 289 -14.93 15.22 3.66
N THR A 290 -15.12 14.08 4.30
CA THR A 290 -14.40 12.84 3.98
C THR A 290 -14.96 12.16 2.74
N CYS A 291 -14.17 11.30 2.09
CA CYS A 291 -14.64 10.47 0.98
C CYS A 291 -15.87 9.64 1.36
N ARG A 292 -15.96 9.17 2.62
CA ARG A 292 -17.13 8.47 3.14
C ARG A 292 -18.37 9.35 3.23
N GLN A 293 -18.23 10.60 3.69
CA GLN A 293 -19.34 11.57 3.76
C GLN A 293 -19.81 11.99 2.37
N VAL A 294 -18.89 12.23 1.43
CA VAL A 294 -19.20 12.54 0.04
C VAL A 294 -19.87 11.35 -0.64
N GLY A 295 -19.36 10.14 -0.45
CA GLY A 295 -19.95 8.91 -0.97
C GLY A 295 -21.36 8.67 -0.45
N ALA A 296 -21.60 8.88 0.85
CA ALA A 296 -22.93 8.80 1.44
C ALA A 296 -23.90 9.82 0.82
N HIS A 297 -23.46 11.06 0.62
CA HIS A 297 -24.27 12.11 -0.02
C HIS A 297 -24.55 11.82 -1.50
N LYS A 298 -23.57 11.31 -2.26
CA LYS A 298 -23.79 10.87 -3.65
C LYS A 298 -24.81 9.75 -3.71
N LYS A 299 -24.72 8.77 -2.80
CA LYS A 299 -25.67 7.65 -2.72
C LYS A 299 -27.07 8.12 -2.31
N SER A 300 -27.19 9.06 -1.37
CA SER A 300 -28.49 9.63 -1.01
C SER A 300 -29.08 10.48 -2.13
N ALA A 301 -28.26 11.29 -2.81
CA ALA A 301 -28.70 12.11 -3.95
C ALA A 301 -29.15 11.25 -5.14
N ALA A 302 -28.44 10.15 -5.42
CA ALA A 302 -28.84 9.15 -6.43
C ALA A 302 -30.09 8.34 -6.00
N GLN A 303 -30.42 8.31 -4.71
CA GLN A 303 -31.64 7.71 -4.16
C GLN A 303 -32.78 8.71 -4.00
N THR A 304 -32.61 9.99 -4.39
CA THR A 304 -33.72 10.96 -4.43
C THR A 304 -34.69 10.52 -5.51
N LYS A 305 -35.69 9.73 -5.10
CA LYS A 305 -36.79 9.32 -5.96
C LYS A 305 -37.52 10.56 -6.44
N THR A 306 -37.80 10.63 -7.74
CA THR A 306 -38.78 11.61 -8.24
C THR A 306 -40.12 11.37 -7.52
N PRO A 307 -41.00 12.38 -7.40
CA PRO A 307 -42.32 12.18 -6.81
C PRO A 307 -43.09 11.01 -7.46
N ALA A 308 -42.95 10.85 -8.79
CA ALA A 308 -43.49 9.70 -9.53
C ALA A 308 -42.92 8.35 -9.08
N GLN A 309 -41.60 8.24 -8.90
CA GLN A 309 -40.94 7.03 -8.38
C GLN A 309 -41.35 6.71 -6.94
N ALA A 310 -41.58 7.74 -6.12
CA ALA A 310 -42.04 7.58 -4.75
C ALA A 310 -43.46 6.98 -4.70
N GLU A 311 -44.38 7.50 -5.52
CA GLU A 311 -45.75 6.99 -5.62
C GLU A 311 -45.81 5.58 -6.22
N TYR A 312 -45.02 5.30 -7.26
CA TYR A 312 -44.89 3.95 -7.83
C TYR A 312 -44.42 2.94 -6.79
N GLN A 313 -43.41 3.28 -5.98
CA GLN A 313 -42.92 2.38 -4.94
C GLN A 313 -44.01 2.03 -3.91
N LYS A 314 -44.83 3.00 -3.51
CA LYS A 314 -45.94 2.78 -2.56
C LYS A 314 -46.96 1.80 -3.15
N LEU A 315 -47.36 2.00 -4.41
CA LEU A 315 -48.29 1.09 -5.09
C LEU A 315 -47.69 -0.31 -5.27
N TYR A 316 -46.45 -0.41 -5.75
CA TYR A 316 -45.74 -1.68 -5.91
C TYR A 316 -45.70 -2.48 -4.60
N ASN A 317 -45.39 -1.84 -3.47
CA ASN A 317 -45.37 -2.49 -2.16
C ASN A 317 -46.76 -2.95 -1.69
N ARG A 318 -47.81 -2.16 -1.95
CA ARG A 318 -49.22 -2.55 -1.67
C ARG A 318 -49.61 -3.78 -2.48
N LEU A 319 -49.38 -3.76 -3.79
CA LEU A 319 -49.63 -4.87 -4.70
C LEU A 319 -48.81 -6.11 -4.28
N LYS A 320 -47.56 -5.95 -3.83
CA LYS A 320 -46.66 -7.06 -3.44
C LYS A 320 -47.20 -7.76 -2.21
N THR A 321 -47.69 -6.96 -1.27
CA THR A 321 -48.36 -7.45 -0.06
C THR A 321 -49.65 -8.20 -0.40
N ARG A 322 -50.46 -7.70 -1.35
CA ARG A 322 -51.68 -8.39 -1.82
C ARG A 322 -51.36 -9.73 -2.50
N LYS A 323 -50.34 -9.77 -3.37
CA LYS A 323 -49.86 -11.00 -4.01
C LYS A 323 -49.39 -12.03 -2.97
N ASN A 324 -48.54 -11.61 -2.02
CA ASN A 324 -48.01 -12.50 -0.98
C ASN A 324 -49.14 -13.06 -0.08
N ARG A 325 -50.20 -12.29 0.13
CA ARG A 325 -51.42 -12.72 0.83
C ARG A 325 -52.41 -13.49 -0.07
N LYS A 326 -52.04 -13.82 -1.31
CA LYS A 326 -52.87 -14.50 -2.30
C LYS A 326 -54.22 -13.81 -2.57
N LYS A 327 -54.30 -12.50 -2.36
CA LYS A 327 -55.50 -11.68 -2.65
C LYS A 327 -55.62 -11.28 -4.12
N ILE A 328 -54.54 -11.45 -4.88
CA ILE A 328 -54.47 -11.26 -6.33
C ILE A 328 -53.61 -12.40 -6.89
N SER A 329 -53.94 -12.84 -8.10
CA SER A 329 -53.18 -13.81 -8.88
C SER A 329 -51.84 -13.24 -9.35
N VAL A 330 -50.96 -14.11 -9.84
CA VAL A 330 -49.69 -13.70 -10.44
C VAL A 330 -49.93 -12.86 -11.71
N GLU A 331 -50.96 -13.19 -12.48
CA GLU A 331 -51.31 -12.51 -13.72
C GLU A 331 -51.82 -11.08 -13.45
N GLU A 332 -52.74 -10.92 -12.49
CA GLU A 332 -53.25 -9.61 -12.06
C GLU A 332 -52.13 -8.74 -11.47
N TRP A 333 -51.19 -9.34 -10.74
CA TRP A 333 -49.99 -8.65 -10.25
C TRP A 333 -49.13 -8.14 -11.41
N ASN A 334 -48.85 -8.98 -12.42
CA ASN A 334 -48.02 -8.61 -13.56
C ASN A 334 -48.65 -7.46 -14.36
N GLN A 335 -49.97 -7.53 -14.61
CA GLN A 335 -50.71 -6.48 -15.31
C GLN A 335 -50.72 -5.16 -14.53
N ALA A 336 -51.00 -5.21 -13.22
CA ALA A 336 -51.03 -4.01 -12.38
C ALA A 336 -49.65 -3.35 -12.24
N VAL A 337 -48.57 -4.14 -12.16
CA VAL A 337 -47.20 -3.63 -12.12
C VAL A 337 -46.78 -3.03 -13.46
N ALA A 338 -47.14 -3.65 -14.58
CA ALA A 338 -46.85 -3.13 -15.92
C ALA A 338 -47.56 -1.78 -16.15
N TRP A 339 -48.84 -1.69 -15.81
CA TRP A 339 -49.59 -0.43 -15.87
C TRP A 339 -49.00 0.65 -14.94
N ALA A 340 -48.66 0.29 -13.69
CA ALA A 340 -48.04 1.24 -12.76
C ALA A 340 -46.70 1.76 -13.27
N GLN A 341 -45.93 0.91 -13.96
CA GLN A 341 -44.66 1.31 -14.58
C GLN A 341 -44.88 2.30 -15.72
N GLU A 342 -45.86 2.04 -16.59
CA GLU A 342 -46.23 2.92 -17.71
C GLU A 342 -46.68 4.29 -17.22
N MET A 343 -47.56 4.36 -16.20
CA MET A 343 -48.03 5.64 -15.68
C MET A 343 -46.89 6.43 -15.00
N LYS A 344 -45.99 5.75 -14.29
CA LYS A 344 -44.79 6.37 -13.72
C LYS A 344 -43.92 6.99 -14.83
N ASP A 345 -43.73 6.28 -15.94
CA ASP A 345 -42.92 6.77 -17.07
C ASP A 345 -43.57 7.97 -17.76
N LYS A 346 -44.92 7.99 -17.92
CA LYS A 346 -45.66 9.15 -18.43
C LYS A 346 -45.54 10.37 -17.53
N ALA A 347 -45.59 10.18 -16.21
CA ALA A 347 -45.39 11.26 -15.25
C ALA A 347 -43.96 11.82 -15.28
N GLU A 348 -42.95 10.95 -15.46
CA GLU A 348 -41.56 11.37 -15.63
C GLU A 348 -41.31 12.13 -16.95
N GLN A 349 -42.09 11.84 -17.99
CA GLN A 349 -42.09 12.56 -19.27
C GLN A 349 -42.91 13.87 -19.24
N GLY A 350 -43.62 14.14 -18.13
CA GLY A 350 -44.48 15.31 -17.98
C GLY A 350 -45.83 15.23 -18.73
N GLU A 351 -46.20 14.04 -19.22
CA GLU A 351 -47.48 13.81 -19.92
C GLU A 351 -48.68 13.80 -18.97
N ILE A 352 -48.45 13.44 -17.70
CA ILE A 352 -49.43 13.51 -16.62
C ILE A 352 -48.79 14.17 -15.40
N SER A 353 -49.60 14.92 -14.65
CA SER A 353 -49.15 15.58 -13.43
C SER A 353 -48.95 14.60 -12.28
N GLU A 354 -48.13 15.01 -11.31
CA GLU A 354 -47.88 14.21 -10.09
C GLU A 354 -49.17 13.95 -9.29
N TRP A 355 -50.12 14.89 -9.33
CA TRP A 355 -51.42 14.76 -8.67
C TRP A 355 -52.29 13.70 -9.36
N GLU A 356 -52.36 13.72 -10.69
CA GLU A 356 -53.10 12.72 -11.47
C GLU A 356 -52.54 11.31 -11.27
N LEU A 357 -51.21 11.16 -11.29
CA LEU A 357 -50.54 9.88 -11.02
C LEU A 357 -50.92 9.32 -9.64
N LYS A 358 -50.88 10.18 -8.62
CA LYS A 358 -51.22 9.80 -7.25
C LYS A 358 -52.68 9.35 -7.14
N GLU A 359 -53.60 10.09 -7.74
CA GLU A 359 -55.03 9.74 -7.74
C GLU A 359 -55.28 8.40 -8.44
N MET A 360 -54.63 8.17 -9.58
CA MET A 360 -54.70 6.89 -10.30
C MET A 360 -54.19 5.73 -9.43
N PHE A 361 -53.09 5.91 -8.71
CA PHE A 361 -52.51 4.88 -7.84
C PHE A 361 -53.27 4.64 -6.53
N GLU A 362 -54.04 5.61 -6.03
CA GLU A 362 -54.88 5.44 -4.84
C GLU A 362 -56.12 4.57 -5.12
N ARG A 363 -56.56 4.52 -6.39
CA ARG A 363 -57.74 3.74 -6.83
C ARG A 363 -57.46 2.23 -7.05
N VAL A 364 -56.20 1.79 -6.92
CA VAL A 364 -55.72 0.40 -7.09
C VAL A 364 -55.40 -0.24 -5.74
#